data_AF-L8TSL7-F1
#
_entry.id   AF-L8TSL7-F1
#
_cell.length_a   1.000
_cell.length_b   1.000
_cell.length_c   1.000
_cell.angle_alpha   90.00
_cell.angle_beta   90.00
_cell.angle_gamma   90.00
#
_symmetry.space_group_name_H-M   'P 1'
#
loop_
_entity.id
_entity.type
_entity.pdbx_description
1 polymer ?
#
loop_
_entity_poly.entity_id
_entity_poly.type
_entity_poly.pdbx_seq_one_letter_code
_entity_poly.pdbx_strand_id
1 'polypeptide(L)'
;MTYTYRSKAGSEQRAVRDRQKLHQGLIIQGQGLARISSRLSSLRGELDSGIAQAIWDDVPVHVVACAAGVTPAKARSLALAWEELPHSGVTAKSHVQSLSAVSQQANKLEAVRGELQKQQEQLIVRALETGLLDPAQLATASGLTLEQISILARATRHNKPLTRPAPGPENLAPAGLTPNLMENLGDEKNQ
;
A
#
# COMPACT_ATOMS: atom_id res chain seq x y z
N MET A 1 31.67 38.24 -15.69
CA MET A 1 30.72 37.12 -15.80
C MET A 1 31.17 36.01 -14.87
N THR A 2 30.58 35.90 -13.69
CA THR A 2 30.89 34.85 -12.72
C THR A 2 30.08 33.60 -13.06
N TYR A 3 30.74 32.62 -13.65
CA TYR A 3 30.17 31.31 -13.95
C TYR A 3 29.95 30.57 -12.62
N THR A 4 28.75 30.64 -12.06
CA THR A 4 28.40 29.90 -10.85
C THR A 4 28.32 28.41 -11.20
N TYR A 5 29.42 27.71 -11.02
CA TYR A 5 29.50 26.25 -11.02
C TYR A 5 28.68 25.73 -9.83
N ARG A 6 27.37 25.57 -10.04
CA ARG A 6 26.44 25.02 -9.06
C ARG A 6 26.74 23.53 -8.92
N SER A 7 27.51 23.22 -7.89
CA SER A 7 28.02 21.91 -7.47
C SER A 7 27.09 20.72 -7.76
N LYS A 8 27.37 19.96 -8.82
CA LYS A 8 26.80 18.62 -9.06
C LYS A 8 27.05 17.66 -7.89
N ALA A 9 28.17 17.83 -7.19
CA ALA A 9 28.53 17.06 -6.00
C ALA A 9 27.50 17.16 -4.86
N GLY A 10 26.91 18.34 -4.65
CA GLY A 10 25.91 18.55 -3.58
C GLY A 10 24.55 17.92 -3.90
N SER A 11 24.17 17.83 -5.18
CA SER A 11 22.94 17.15 -5.61
C SER A 11 23.07 15.62 -5.54
N GLU A 12 24.25 15.07 -5.86
CA GLU A 12 24.52 13.64 -5.79
C GLU A 12 24.51 13.13 -4.33
N GLN A 13 25.14 13.87 -3.41
CA GLN A 13 25.15 13.52 -1.99
C GLN A 13 23.75 13.56 -1.35
N ARG A 14 22.87 14.47 -1.81
CA ARG A 14 21.47 14.50 -1.38
C ARG A 14 20.70 13.29 -1.91
N ALA A 15 20.84 12.97 -3.20
CA ALA A 15 20.19 11.81 -3.81
C ALA A 15 20.60 10.48 -3.14
N VAL A 16 21.88 10.32 -2.78
CA VAL A 16 22.37 9.15 -2.04
C VAL A 16 21.74 9.07 -0.64
N ARG A 17 21.68 10.19 0.08
CA ARG A 17 21.05 10.25 1.41
C ARG A 17 19.56 9.91 1.35
N ASP A 18 18.86 10.44 0.36
CA ASP A 18 17.42 10.21 0.20
C ASP A 18 17.12 8.76 -0.20
N ARG A 19 17.94 8.17 -1.07
CA ARG A 19 17.88 6.74 -1.40
C ARG A 19 18.09 5.87 -0.16
N GLN A 20 19.10 6.17 0.67
CA GLN A 20 19.37 5.41 1.88
C GLN A 20 18.22 5.51 2.89
N LYS A 21 17.62 6.69 3.06
CA LYS A 21 16.44 6.89 3.90
C LYS A 21 15.23 6.10 3.41
N LEU A 22 14.96 6.11 2.11
CA LEU A 22 13.86 5.32 1.52
C LEU A 22 14.08 3.83 1.73
N HIS A 23 15.31 3.35 1.47
CA HIS A 23 15.67 1.95 1.68
C HIS A 23 15.50 1.52 3.14
N GLN A 24 16.00 2.32 4.10
CA GLN A 24 15.81 2.05 5.53
C GLN A 24 14.33 2.10 5.94
N GLY A 25 13.56 3.06 5.43
CA GLY A 25 12.13 3.17 5.70
C GLY A 25 11.35 1.92 5.28
N LEU A 26 11.63 1.40 4.07
CA LEU A 26 11.02 0.17 3.57
C LEU A 26 11.38 -1.06 4.41
N ILE A 27 12.64 -1.18 4.83
CA ILE A 27 13.07 -2.27 5.73
C ILE A 27 12.33 -2.20 7.06
N ILE A 28 12.27 -1.02 7.69
CA ILE A 28 11.61 -0.83 8.99
C ILE A 28 10.13 -1.21 8.90
N GLN A 29 9.45 -0.77 7.84
CA GLN A 29 8.04 -1.13 7.61
C GLN A 29 7.87 -2.64 7.36
N GLY A 30 8.74 -3.25 6.56
CA GLY A 30 8.74 -4.70 6.32
C GLY A 30 8.90 -5.50 7.62
N GLN A 31 9.83 -5.10 8.49
CA GLN A 31 10.02 -5.69 9.82
C GLN A 31 8.77 -5.51 10.70
N GLY A 32 8.15 -4.31 10.67
CA GLY A 32 6.90 -4.03 11.38
C GLY A 32 5.76 -4.94 10.94
N LEU A 33 5.58 -5.10 9.62
CA LEU A 33 4.55 -5.98 9.05
C LEU A 33 4.80 -7.46 9.39
N ALA A 34 6.05 -7.91 9.36
CA ALA A 34 6.41 -9.28 9.74
C ALA A 34 6.08 -9.54 11.22
N ARG A 35 6.41 -8.58 12.11
CA ARG A 35 6.10 -8.67 13.54
C ARG A 35 4.60 -8.74 13.79
N ILE A 36 3.80 -7.91 13.12
CA ILE A 36 2.34 -7.93 13.26
C ILE A 36 1.77 -9.24 12.73
N SER A 37 2.24 -9.72 11.57
CA SER A 37 1.79 -10.98 10.98
C SER A 37 2.07 -12.17 11.90
N SER A 38 3.26 -12.20 12.52
CA SER A 38 3.59 -13.20 13.54
C SER A 38 2.65 -13.12 14.74
N ARG A 39 2.41 -11.92 15.29
CA ARG A 39 1.49 -11.75 16.43
C ARG A 39 0.05 -12.13 16.08
N LEU A 40 -0.42 -11.83 14.88
CA LEU A 40 -1.74 -12.24 14.40
C LEU A 40 -1.86 -13.76 14.31
N SER A 41 -0.82 -14.44 13.83
CA SER A 41 -0.78 -15.90 13.81
C SER A 41 -0.88 -16.49 15.22
N SER A 42 -0.12 -15.93 16.18
CA SER A 42 -0.22 -16.33 17.59
C SER A 42 -1.61 -16.11 18.17
N LEU A 43 -2.22 -14.92 17.96
CA LEU A 43 -3.57 -14.62 18.45
C LEU A 43 -4.64 -15.52 17.83
N ARG A 44 -4.48 -15.91 16.56
CA ARG A 44 -5.37 -16.89 15.93
C ARG A 44 -5.23 -18.27 16.57
N GLY A 45 -4.01 -18.70 16.87
CA GLY A 45 -3.78 -19.92 17.64
C GLY A 45 -4.38 -19.86 19.05
N GLU A 46 -4.26 -18.73 19.74
CA GLU A 46 -4.89 -18.47 21.05
C GLU A 46 -6.44 -18.50 20.96
N LEU A 47 -7.02 -17.98 19.88
CA LEU A 47 -8.47 -18.09 19.63
C LEU A 47 -8.90 -19.53 19.35
N ASP A 48 -8.18 -20.25 18.50
CA ASP A 48 -8.54 -21.61 18.11
C ASP A 48 -8.51 -22.56 19.32
N SER A 49 -7.49 -22.44 20.18
CA SER A 49 -7.41 -23.22 21.43
C SER A 49 -8.47 -22.79 22.45
N GLY A 50 -8.74 -21.48 22.59
CA GLY A 50 -9.79 -20.97 23.48
C GLY A 50 -11.19 -21.40 23.05
N ILE A 51 -11.47 -21.45 21.74
CA ILE A 51 -12.75 -21.94 21.19
C ILE A 51 -12.92 -23.42 21.53
N ALA A 52 -11.89 -24.23 21.30
CA ALA A 52 -11.93 -25.65 21.61
C ALA A 52 -12.17 -25.87 23.11
N GLN A 53 -11.40 -25.20 23.97
CA GLN A 53 -11.53 -25.30 25.42
C GLN A 53 -12.91 -24.89 25.92
N ALA A 54 -13.46 -23.77 25.43
CA ALA A 54 -14.80 -23.32 25.83
C ALA A 54 -15.90 -24.32 25.45
N ILE A 55 -15.79 -24.95 24.27
CA ILE A 55 -16.76 -25.98 23.85
C ILE A 55 -16.62 -27.25 24.68
N TRP A 56 -15.40 -27.62 25.05
CA TRP A 56 -15.13 -28.75 25.96
C TRP A 56 -15.63 -28.52 27.38
N ASP A 57 -15.62 -27.26 27.86
CA ASP A 57 -16.20 -26.86 29.15
C ASP A 57 -17.71 -26.55 29.06
N ASP A 58 -18.41 -27.18 28.12
CA ASP A 58 -19.87 -27.08 27.91
C ASP A 58 -20.42 -25.68 27.61
N VAL A 59 -19.60 -24.73 27.16
CA VAL A 59 -20.10 -23.43 26.70
C VAL A 59 -20.84 -23.61 25.36
N PRO A 60 -22.08 -23.09 25.22
CA PRO A 60 -22.83 -23.28 23.99
C PRO A 60 -22.10 -22.73 22.76
N VAL A 61 -22.00 -23.56 21.71
CA VAL A 61 -21.26 -23.25 20.47
C VAL A 61 -21.65 -21.90 19.86
N HIS A 62 -22.92 -21.52 19.90
CA HIS A 62 -23.39 -20.24 19.35
C HIS A 62 -22.84 -19.04 20.14
N VAL A 63 -22.70 -19.16 21.46
CA VAL A 63 -22.12 -18.14 22.33
C VAL A 63 -20.62 -18.00 22.05
N VAL A 64 -19.91 -19.14 21.96
CA VAL A 64 -18.47 -19.18 21.63
C VAL A 64 -18.21 -18.56 20.25
N ALA A 65 -18.99 -18.97 19.25
CA ALA A 65 -18.86 -18.48 17.87
C ALA A 65 -19.09 -16.96 17.79
N CYS A 66 -20.12 -16.46 18.47
CA CYS A 66 -20.41 -15.03 18.55
C CYS A 66 -19.27 -14.26 19.24
N ALA A 67 -18.77 -14.75 20.38
CA ALA A 67 -17.70 -14.11 21.14
C ALA A 67 -16.37 -14.04 20.36
N ALA A 68 -16.03 -15.11 19.64
CA ALA A 68 -14.82 -15.18 18.83
C ALA A 68 -14.94 -14.48 17.46
N GLY A 69 -16.16 -14.20 17.00
CA GLY A 69 -16.40 -13.59 15.68
C GLY A 69 -16.26 -14.59 14.51
N VAL A 70 -16.57 -15.87 14.75
CA VAL A 70 -16.49 -16.96 13.76
C VAL A 70 -17.85 -17.58 13.50
N THR A 71 -17.97 -18.37 12.44
CA THR A 71 -19.20 -19.12 12.18
C THR A 71 -19.34 -20.30 13.16
N PRO A 72 -20.58 -20.71 13.51
CA PRO A 72 -20.80 -21.89 14.34
C PRO A 72 -20.19 -23.18 13.75
N ALA A 73 -20.18 -23.29 12.41
CA ALA A 73 -19.56 -24.42 11.72
C ALA A 73 -18.03 -24.47 11.96
N LYS A 74 -17.35 -23.31 11.87
CA LYS A 74 -15.92 -23.22 12.15
C LYS A 74 -15.62 -23.54 13.61
N ALA A 75 -16.42 -23.02 14.54
CA ALA A 75 -16.25 -23.31 15.97
C ALA A 75 -16.35 -24.82 16.29
N ARG A 76 -17.32 -25.53 15.71
CA ARG A 76 -17.44 -26.99 15.84
C ARG A 76 -16.24 -27.72 15.24
N SER A 77 -15.84 -27.34 14.03
CA SER A 77 -14.68 -27.93 13.35
C SER A 77 -13.40 -27.75 14.16
N LEU A 78 -13.22 -26.60 14.83
CA LEU A 78 -12.10 -26.35 15.71
C LEU A 78 -12.16 -27.24 16.94
N ALA A 79 -13.31 -27.35 17.62
CA ALA A 79 -13.44 -28.24 18.79
C ALA A 79 -13.17 -29.72 18.44
N LEU A 80 -13.62 -30.19 17.28
CA LEU A 80 -13.39 -31.56 16.80
C LEU A 80 -11.94 -31.84 16.40
N ALA A 81 -11.15 -30.81 16.11
CA ALA A 81 -9.74 -30.99 15.75
C ALA A 81 -8.88 -31.38 16.96
N TRP A 82 -9.43 -31.31 18.17
CA TRP A 82 -8.74 -31.69 19.39
C TRP A 82 -9.35 -32.96 19.98
N GLU A 83 -8.53 -33.98 20.19
CA GLU A 83 -8.98 -35.31 20.62
C GLU A 83 -9.36 -35.35 22.12
N GLU A 84 -8.59 -34.68 22.98
CA GLU A 84 -8.84 -34.66 24.42
C GLU A 84 -8.34 -33.35 25.03
N LEU A 85 -9.24 -32.59 25.68
CA LEU A 85 -8.88 -31.44 26.49
C LEU A 85 -9.29 -31.66 27.95
N PRO A 86 -8.42 -31.33 28.92
CA PRO A 86 -8.84 -31.30 30.31
C PRO A 86 -9.89 -30.21 30.53
N HIS A 87 -10.83 -30.44 31.45
CA HIS A 87 -11.73 -29.38 31.89
C HIS A 87 -10.93 -28.26 32.55
N SER A 88 -11.13 -27.02 32.11
CA SER A 88 -10.34 -25.88 32.61
C SER A 88 -10.82 -25.39 33.98
N GLY A 89 -12.04 -25.75 34.38
CA GLY A 89 -12.68 -25.23 35.60
C GLY A 89 -13.04 -23.74 35.53
N VAL A 90 -12.91 -23.11 34.37
CA VAL A 90 -13.20 -21.69 34.14
C VAL A 90 -14.68 -21.51 33.84
N THR A 91 -15.27 -20.42 34.35
CA THR A 91 -16.68 -20.11 34.08
C THR A 91 -16.92 -19.78 32.61
N ALA A 92 -18.11 -20.14 32.09
CA ALA A 92 -18.53 -19.79 30.74
C ALA A 92 -18.40 -18.28 30.43
N LYS A 93 -18.72 -17.43 31.41
CA LYS A 93 -18.58 -15.97 31.28
C LYS A 93 -17.11 -15.56 31.05
N SER A 94 -16.18 -16.18 31.77
CA SER A 94 -14.75 -15.88 31.63
C SER A 94 -14.20 -16.36 30.28
N HIS A 95 -14.65 -17.52 29.78
CA HIS A 95 -14.33 -17.98 28.42
C HIS A 95 -14.79 -16.97 27.36
N VAL A 96 -16.04 -16.52 27.44
CA VAL A 96 -16.61 -15.54 26.51
C VAL A 96 -15.86 -14.21 26.55
N GLN A 97 -15.53 -13.73 27.75
CA GLN A 97 -14.76 -12.49 27.92
C GLN A 97 -13.36 -12.60 27.33
N SER A 98 -12.68 -13.71 27.57
CA SER A 98 -11.35 -13.98 27.01
C SER A 98 -11.38 -14.02 25.49
N LEU A 99 -12.29 -14.80 24.90
CA LEU A 99 -12.44 -14.91 23.45
C LEU A 99 -12.75 -13.56 22.78
N SER A 100 -13.65 -12.79 23.39
CA SER A 100 -13.97 -11.44 22.89
C SER A 100 -12.76 -10.51 22.96
N ALA A 101 -11.98 -10.54 24.04
CA ALA A 101 -10.79 -9.72 24.20
C ALA A 101 -9.71 -10.07 23.15
N VAL A 102 -9.44 -11.36 22.94
CA VAL A 102 -8.46 -11.81 21.94
C VAL A 102 -8.92 -11.47 20.52
N SER A 103 -10.21 -11.66 20.20
CA SER A 103 -10.80 -11.28 18.90
C SER A 103 -10.68 -9.77 18.65
N GLN A 104 -10.99 -8.94 19.65
CA GLN A 104 -10.81 -7.49 19.56
C GLN A 104 -9.34 -7.10 19.36
N GLN A 105 -8.40 -7.77 20.04
CA GLN A 105 -6.97 -7.52 19.87
C GLN A 105 -6.50 -7.87 18.46
N ALA A 106 -6.95 -9.00 17.92
CA ALA A 106 -6.67 -9.40 16.54
C ALA A 106 -7.19 -8.36 15.54
N ASN A 107 -8.44 -7.90 15.71
CA ASN A 107 -9.04 -6.88 14.84
C ASN A 107 -8.28 -5.54 14.90
N LYS A 108 -7.87 -5.11 16.09
CA LYS A 108 -7.04 -3.89 16.24
C LYS A 108 -5.70 -4.03 15.52
N LEU A 109 -5.06 -5.20 15.58
CA LEU A 109 -3.80 -5.44 14.89
C LEU A 109 -3.96 -5.57 13.37
N GLU A 110 -5.04 -6.15 12.87
CA GLU A 110 -5.33 -6.15 11.42
C GLU A 110 -5.55 -4.72 10.91
N ALA A 111 -6.20 -3.85 11.69
CA ALA A 111 -6.34 -2.44 11.33
C ALA A 111 -4.97 -1.74 11.25
N VAL A 112 -4.09 -1.94 12.25
CA VAL A 112 -2.72 -1.40 12.23
C VAL A 112 -1.90 -1.95 11.07
N ARG A 113 -2.05 -3.24 10.77
CA ARG A 113 -1.40 -3.89 9.62
C ARG A 113 -1.83 -3.24 8.31
N GLY A 114 -3.13 -3.00 8.13
CA GLY A 114 -3.67 -2.32 6.96
C GLY A 114 -3.11 -0.92 6.77
N GLU A 115 -2.99 -0.14 7.84
CA GLU A 115 -2.38 1.19 7.78
C GLU A 115 -0.88 1.14 7.43
N LEU A 116 -0.12 0.21 8.00
CA LEU A 116 1.29 0.02 7.64
C LEU A 116 1.47 -0.44 6.18
N GLN A 117 0.59 -1.30 5.67
CA GLN A 117 0.60 -1.70 4.26
C GLN A 117 0.37 -0.50 3.34
N LYS A 118 -0.62 0.35 3.63
CA LYS A 118 -0.87 1.59 2.88
C LYS A 118 0.35 2.53 2.91
N GLN A 119 0.97 2.70 4.08
CA GLN A 119 2.18 3.52 4.21
C GLN A 119 3.35 2.94 3.41
N GLN A 120 3.49 1.61 3.36
CA GLN A 120 4.50 0.94 2.55
C GLN A 120 4.27 1.15 1.06
N GLU A 121 3.04 0.99 0.59
CA GLU A 121 2.66 1.27 -0.79
C GLU A 121 2.96 2.73 -1.18
N GLN A 122 2.63 3.70 -0.31
CA GLN A 122 2.95 5.12 -0.54
C GLN A 122 4.46 5.37 -0.67
N LEU A 123 5.29 4.73 0.16
CA LEU A 123 6.75 4.84 0.04
C LEU A 123 7.28 4.23 -1.26
N ILE A 124 6.73 3.08 -1.68
CA ILE A 124 7.09 2.44 -2.95
C ILE A 124 6.71 3.34 -4.13
N VAL A 125 5.49 3.87 -4.13
CA VAL A 125 5.01 4.81 -5.16
C VAL A 125 5.94 6.02 -5.27
N ARG A 126 6.27 6.65 -4.13
CA ARG A 126 7.20 7.79 -4.10
C ARG A 126 8.60 7.43 -4.60
N ALA A 127 9.10 6.23 -4.27
CA ALA A 127 10.39 5.77 -4.74
C ALA A 127 10.41 5.52 -6.26
N LEU A 128 9.30 5.01 -6.81
CA LEU A 128 9.11 4.84 -8.25
C LEU A 128 9.03 6.19 -8.98
N GLU A 129 8.30 7.16 -8.45
CA GLU A 129 8.17 8.50 -9.04
C GLU A 129 9.49 9.27 -9.06
N THR A 130 10.30 9.11 -8.02
CA THR A 130 11.60 9.79 -7.90
C THR A 130 12.71 9.08 -8.67
N GLY A 131 12.51 7.84 -9.11
CA GLY A 131 13.51 7.04 -9.82
C GLY A 131 14.77 6.75 -8.99
N LEU A 132 14.71 6.96 -7.67
CA LEU A 132 15.88 6.83 -6.78
C LEU A 132 16.23 5.36 -6.49
N LEU A 133 15.26 4.46 -6.61
CA LEU A 133 15.44 3.02 -6.47
C LEU A 133 14.92 2.30 -7.72
N ASP A 134 15.70 1.33 -8.17
CA ASP A 134 15.31 0.41 -9.22
C ASP A 134 14.23 -0.58 -8.71
N PRO A 135 13.28 -1.06 -9.55
CA PRO A 135 12.26 -2.02 -9.14
C PRO A 135 12.80 -3.28 -8.45
N ALA A 136 14.00 -3.76 -8.83
CA ALA A 136 14.62 -4.90 -8.15
C ALA A 136 15.04 -4.55 -6.71
N GLN A 137 15.55 -3.34 -6.49
CA GLN A 137 15.93 -2.87 -5.16
C GLN A 137 14.72 -2.61 -4.27
N LEU A 138 13.61 -2.13 -4.86
CA LEU A 138 12.34 -1.98 -4.17
C LEU A 138 11.77 -3.34 -3.73
N ALA A 139 11.82 -4.35 -4.60
CA ALA A 139 11.39 -5.70 -4.25
C ALA A 139 12.20 -6.25 -3.05
N THR A 140 13.53 -6.14 -3.10
CA THR A 140 14.41 -6.58 -1.99
C THR A 140 14.14 -5.82 -0.69
N ALA A 141 13.97 -4.49 -0.75
CA ALA A 141 13.81 -3.66 0.45
C ALA A 141 12.42 -3.77 1.08
N SER A 142 11.37 -3.99 0.26
CA SER A 142 9.99 -4.10 0.72
C SER A 142 9.55 -5.53 1.06
N GLY A 143 10.28 -6.54 0.58
CA GLY A 143 9.89 -7.95 0.67
C GLY A 143 8.74 -8.35 -0.28
N LEU A 144 8.37 -7.46 -1.21
CA LEU A 144 7.37 -7.72 -2.23
C LEU A 144 7.99 -8.39 -3.46
N THR A 145 7.16 -9.10 -4.24
CA THR A 145 7.61 -9.68 -5.50
C THR A 145 7.78 -8.60 -6.56
N LEU A 146 8.65 -8.87 -7.56
CA LEU A 146 8.85 -7.94 -8.67
C LEU A 146 7.55 -7.71 -9.47
N GLU A 147 6.66 -8.71 -9.53
CA GLU A 147 5.33 -8.55 -10.13
C GLU A 147 4.47 -7.53 -9.38
N GLN A 148 4.42 -7.61 -8.05
CA GLN A 148 3.68 -6.66 -7.21
C GLN A 148 4.20 -5.23 -7.42
N ILE A 149 5.52 -5.05 -7.43
CA ILE A 149 6.15 -3.76 -7.74
C ILE A 149 5.79 -3.29 -9.16
N SER A 150 5.75 -4.21 -10.14
CA SER A 150 5.40 -3.88 -11.52
C SER A 150 3.95 -3.43 -11.66
N ILE A 151 3.02 -4.05 -10.93
CA ILE A 151 1.61 -3.64 -10.88
C ILE A 151 1.50 -2.23 -10.30
N LEU A 152 2.15 -1.97 -9.16
CA LEU A 152 2.18 -0.64 -8.54
C LEU A 152 2.79 0.41 -9.48
N ALA A 153 3.88 0.07 -10.17
CA ALA A 153 4.54 0.96 -11.14
C ALA A 153 3.72 1.23 -12.42
N ARG A 154 2.77 0.34 -12.77
CA ARG A 154 1.82 0.59 -13.85
C ARG A 154 0.69 1.50 -13.37
N ALA A 155 0.19 1.27 -12.16
CA ALA A 155 -0.86 2.10 -11.56
C ALA A 155 -0.42 3.58 -11.41
N THR A 156 0.83 3.83 -10.99
CA THR A 156 1.37 5.19 -10.89
C THR A 156 1.49 5.90 -12.24
N ARG A 157 1.86 5.16 -13.30
CA ARG A 157 1.97 5.71 -14.67
C ARG A 157 0.63 6.10 -15.26
N HIS A 158 -0.42 5.31 -15.01
CA HIS A 158 -1.77 5.63 -15.49
C HIS A 158 -2.44 6.77 -14.73
N ASN A 159 -1.99 7.07 -13.51
CA ASN A 159 -2.54 8.14 -12.68
C ASN A 159 -1.81 9.49 -12.84
N LYS A 160 -0.74 9.54 -13.64
CA LYS A 160 -0.04 10.80 -13.96
C LYS A 160 -0.83 11.53 -15.05
N PRO A 161 -1.35 12.76 -14.80
CA PRO A 161 -1.99 13.53 -15.86
C PRO A 161 -0.95 13.77 -16.95
N LEU A 162 -1.29 13.41 -18.19
CA LEU A 162 -0.50 13.70 -19.36
C LEU A 162 -0.35 15.23 -19.48
N THR A 163 0.73 15.79 -18.92
CA THR A 163 1.16 17.14 -19.28
C THR A 163 1.61 17.07 -20.73
N ARG A 164 0.65 17.28 -21.66
CA ARG A 164 0.97 17.51 -23.07
C ARG A 164 1.91 18.72 -23.11
N PRO A 165 3.11 18.62 -23.70
CA PRO A 165 3.89 19.82 -23.98
C PRO A 165 3.06 20.70 -24.91
N ALA A 166 2.89 21.97 -24.53
CA ALA A 166 2.25 22.96 -25.38
C ALA A 166 2.96 22.98 -26.75
N PRO A 167 2.23 23.03 -27.88
CA PRO A 167 2.87 23.17 -29.18
C PRO A 167 3.65 24.49 -29.20
N GLY A 168 4.98 24.38 -29.28
CA GLY A 168 5.87 25.52 -29.46
C GLY A 168 5.68 26.16 -30.84
N PRO A 169 5.92 27.47 -30.98
CA PRO A 169 5.72 28.21 -32.22
C PRO A 169 6.91 27.97 -33.17
N GLU A 170 6.97 26.80 -33.78
CA GLU A 170 7.96 26.49 -34.82
C GLU A 170 7.24 26.08 -36.11
N ASN A 171 6.72 27.08 -36.81
CA ASN A 171 6.54 26.99 -38.26
C ASN A 171 6.70 28.37 -38.88
N LEU A 172 7.93 28.87 -38.81
CA LEU A 172 8.44 29.94 -39.66
C LEU A 172 9.35 29.27 -40.67
N ALA A 173 8.82 28.99 -41.86
CA ALA A 173 9.61 28.74 -43.06
C ALA A 173 9.38 29.90 -44.05
N PRO A 174 10.45 30.51 -44.61
CA PRO A 174 10.34 31.68 -45.47
C PRO A 174 10.41 31.38 -46.97
N ALA A 175 10.00 32.41 -47.74
CA ALA A 175 10.38 32.76 -49.11
C ALA A 175 9.60 32.14 -50.29
N GLY A 176 9.08 33.03 -51.16
CA GLY A 176 8.97 32.74 -52.59
C GLY A 176 7.79 33.37 -53.37
N LEU A 177 7.88 34.66 -53.66
CA LEU A 177 7.48 35.36 -54.92
C LEU A 177 6.42 34.73 -55.86
N THR A 178 5.32 35.46 -56.07
CA THR A 178 4.82 35.87 -57.40
C THR A 178 4.18 37.27 -57.32
N PRO A 179 4.50 38.20 -58.25
CA PRO A 179 3.74 39.44 -58.43
C PRO A 179 2.80 39.37 -59.64
N ASN A 180 1.86 40.32 -59.70
CA ASN A 180 0.84 40.58 -60.74
C ASN A 180 -0.37 39.62 -60.72
N LEU A 181 -1.63 40.06 -60.84
CA LEU A 181 -2.15 41.08 -61.75
C LEU A 181 -3.54 41.54 -61.22
N MET A 182 -3.76 42.87 -61.24
CA MET A 182 -5.00 43.59 -61.57
C MET A 182 -6.34 43.39 -60.83
N GLU A 183 -6.96 44.56 -60.61
CA GLU A 183 -8.41 44.88 -60.66
C GLU A 183 -9.28 44.39 -59.49
N ASN A 184 -10.19 45.14 -58.86
CA ASN A 184 -10.92 46.41 -59.12
C ASN A 184 -11.37 46.94 -57.73
N LEU A 185 -11.24 48.24 -57.40
CA LEU A 185 -12.24 49.32 -57.58
C LEU A 185 -13.63 49.06 -56.99
N GLY A 186 -14.08 49.99 -56.13
CA GLY A 186 -15.39 50.05 -55.47
C GLY A 186 -15.23 50.28 -53.97
N ASP A 187 -14.87 51.46 -53.47
CA ASP A 187 -15.65 52.72 -53.47
C ASP A 187 -17.00 52.64 -52.73
N GLU A 188 -17.22 53.70 -51.94
CA GLU A 188 -18.48 54.22 -51.42
C GLU A 188 -19.13 53.73 -50.10
N LYS A 189 -19.07 54.67 -49.15
CA LYS A 189 -20.18 55.27 -48.34
C LYS A 189 -20.70 54.46 -47.15
N ASN A 190 -20.49 54.93 -45.92
CA ASN A 190 -21.16 56.07 -45.24
C ASN A 190 -22.62 55.73 -44.86
N GLN A 191 -22.81 55.23 -43.63
CA GLN A 191 -23.81 55.67 -42.65
C GLN A 191 -23.67 54.90 -41.34
#